data_AF-A0A429GFD9-F1
#
_entry.id   AF-A0A429GFD9-F1
#
_cell.length_a   1.000
_cell.length_b   1.000
_cell.length_c   1.000
_cell.angle_alpha   90.00
_cell.angle_beta   90.00
_cell.angle_gamma   90.00
#
_symmetry.space_group_name_H-M   'P 1'
#
loop_
_entity.id
_entity.type
_entity.pdbx_description
1 polymer ?
#
loop_
_entity_poly.entity_id
_entity_poly.type
_entity_poly.pdbx_seq_one_letter_code
_entity_poly.pdbx_strand_id
1 'polypeptide(L)'
;MNKKLERIPLEDTESFLKETVQDEEANLNYYKKKLEILSRIKEIVAKKNNGGKLTEKEIREAMAITCYGNIAYCCGVSKQCPFRDAALTVLGIDLNTYRRMKEEMMQEILKKIGII
;
A
#
# COMPACT_ATOMS: atom_id res chain seq x y z
N MET A 1 54.64 26.01 -5.20
CA MET A 1 53.71 26.30 -4.07
C MET A 1 52.75 25.13 -3.96
N ASN A 2 52.99 24.20 -3.03
CA ASN A 2 52.10 23.05 -2.83
C ASN A 2 50.81 23.55 -2.18
N LYS A 3 49.72 23.67 -2.95
CA LYS A 3 48.38 23.83 -2.38
C LYS A 3 48.09 22.54 -1.59
N LYS A 4 48.11 22.62 -0.26
CA LYS A 4 47.50 21.59 0.58
C LYS A 4 46.04 21.52 0.15
N LEU A 5 45.64 20.39 -0.43
CA LEU A 5 44.24 20.06 -0.63
C LEU A 5 43.59 20.08 0.75
N GLU A 6 42.64 21.00 0.98
CA GLU A 6 41.77 20.94 2.15
C GLU A 6 41.03 19.61 2.11
N ARG A 7 41.20 18.80 3.16
CA ARG A 7 40.47 17.55 3.29
C ARG A 7 39.03 17.89 3.65
N ILE A 8 38.10 17.55 2.77
CA ILE A 8 36.68 17.64 3.06
C ILE A 8 36.34 16.59 4.13
N PRO A 9 35.63 16.96 5.21
CA PRO A 9 35.17 16.02 6.23
C PRO A 9 34.31 14.91 5.59
N LEU A 10 34.63 13.63 5.87
CA LEU A 10 33.90 12.48 5.34
C LEU A 10 32.70 12.10 6.22
N GLU A 11 32.58 12.71 7.40
CA GLU A 11 31.60 12.39 8.43
C GLU A 11 30.16 12.63 7.94
N ASP A 12 29.93 13.68 7.14
CA ASP A 12 28.64 13.95 6.51
C ASP A 12 28.29 12.88 5.47
N THR A 13 29.30 12.41 4.73
CA THR A 13 29.11 11.33 3.74
C THR A 13 28.79 10.02 4.44
N GLU A 14 29.50 9.69 5.52
CA GLU A 14 29.25 8.49 6.31
C GLU A 14 27.85 8.52 6.94
N SER A 15 27.42 9.67 7.46
CA SER A 15 26.10 9.84 8.06
C SER A 15 24.99 9.66 7.03
N PHE A 16 25.11 10.32 5.87
CA PHE A 16 24.18 10.16 4.75
C PHE A 16 24.07 8.71 4.29
N LEU A 17 25.21 8.00 4.15
CA LEU A 17 25.22 6.60 3.73
C LEU A 17 24.56 5.69 4.77
N LYS A 18 24.81 5.91 6.07
CA LYS A 18 24.16 5.14 7.14
C LYS A 18 22.65 5.32 7.15
N GLU A 19 22.17 6.56 7.04
CA GLU A 19 20.73 6.86 6.96
C GLU A 19 20.10 6.21 5.72
N THR A 20 20.75 6.34 4.57
CA THR A 20 20.30 5.70 3.31
C THR A 20 20.18 4.19 3.46
N VAL A 21 21.19 3.52 4.06
CA VAL A 21 21.15 2.08 4.29
C VAL A 21 19.98 1.69 5.19
N GLN A 22 19.75 2.44 6.27
CA GLN A 22 18.64 2.19 7.19
C GLN A 22 17.28 2.32 6.51
N ASP A 23 17.10 3.35 5.67
CA ASP A 23 15.86 3.54 4.91
C ASP A 23 15.62 2.43 3.89
N GLU A 24 16.67 2.01 3.18
CA GLU A 24 16.58 0.89 2.23
C GLU A 24 16.28 -0.45 2.93
N GLU A 25 16.85 -0.69 4.11
CA GLU A 25 16.50 -1.85 4.94
C GLU A 25 15.04 -1.83 5.39
N ALA A 26 14.53 -0.66 5.79
CA ALA A 26 13.13 -0.48 6.15
C ALA A 26 12.19 -0.73 4.95
N ASN A 27 12.54 -0.20 3.78
CA ASN A 27 11.81 -0.42 2.53
C ASN A 27 11.80 -1.90 2.14
N LEU A 28 12.96 -2.57 2.21
CA LEU A 28 13.09 -3.99 1.93
C LEU A 28 12.19 -4.82 2.86
N ASN A 29 12.20 -4.51 4.16
CA ASN A 29 11.35 -5.18 5.13
C ASN A 29 9.86 -4.94 4.86
N TYR A 30 9.48 -3.73 4.45
CA TYR A 30 8.12 -3.42 4.04
C TYR A 30 7.67 -4.29 2.85
N TYR A 31 8.47 -4.38 1.79
CA TYR A 31 8.11 -5.16 0.61
C TYR A 31 8.14 -6.67 0.86
N LYS A 32 9.05 -7.18 1.71
CA LYS A 32 9.03 -8.59 2.15
C LYS A 32 7.71 -8.96 2.82
N LYS A 33 7.21 -8.12 3.74
CA LYS A 33 5.89 -8.32 4.36
C LYS A 33 4.76 -8.29 3.33
N LYS A 34 4.81 -7.40 2.35
CA LYS A 34 3.80 -7.35 1.28
C LYS A 34 3.83 -8.61 0.39
N LEU A 35 5.02 -9.18 0.14
CA LEU A 35 5.15 -10.45 -0.58
C LEU A 35 4.54 -11.62 0.20
N GLU A 36 4.75 -11.69 1.51
CA GLU A 36 4.12 -12.71 2.37
C GLU A 36 2.58 -12.62 2.32
N ILE A 37 2.04 -11.40 2.46
CA ILE A 37 0.59 -11.16 2.36
C ILE A 37 0.08 -11.52 0.95
N LEU A 38 0.84 -11.22 -0.11
CA LEU A 38 0.45 -11.56 -1.47
C LEU A 38 0.34 -13.06 -1.69
N SER A 39 1.25 -13.86 -1.11
CA SER A 39 1.16 -15.32 -1.13
C SER A 39 -0.13 -15.80 -0.49
N ARG A 40 -0.49 -15.24 0.68
CA ARG A 40 -1.75 -15.53 1.35
C ARG A 40 -2.97 -15.13 0.52
N ILE A 41 -2.93 -13.96 -0.13
CA ILE A 41 -3.99 -13.48 -1.02
C ILE A 41 -4.23 -14.45 -2.18
N LYS A 42 -3.16 -15.00 -2.79
CA LYS A 42 -3.30 -15.96 -3.89
C LYS A 42 -4.08 -17.21 -3.48
N GLU A 43 -3.86 -17.73 -2.27
CA GLU A 43 -4.62 -18.84 -1.71
C GLU A 43 -6.11 -18.49 -1.55
N ILE A 44 -6.40 -17.29 -1.04
CA ILE A 44 -7.77 -16.79 -0.83
C ILE A 44 -8.49 -16.63 -2.18
N VAL A 45 -7.82 -16.08 -3.20
CA VAL A 45 -8.37 -15.98 -4.55
C VAL A 45 -8.66 -17.36 -5.14
N ALA A 46 -7.74 -18.32 -5.01
CA ALA A 46 -7.96 -19.68 -5.49
C ALA A 46 -9.19 -20.34 -4.84
N LYS A 47 -9.34 -20.19 -3.51
CA LYS A 47 -10.54 -20.65 -2.79
C LYS A 47 -11.81 -20.01 -3.34
N LYS A 48 -11.81 -18.69 -3.54
CA LYS A 48 -12.97 -17.95 -4.06
C LYS A 48 -13.33 -18.39 -5.49
N ASN A 49 -12.34 -18.57 -6.35
CA ASN A 49 -12.53 -19.02 -7.73
C ASN A 49 -13.14 -20.43 -7.80
N ASN A 50 -12.89 -21.27 -6.79
CA ASN A 50 -13.52 -22.58 -6.64
C ASN A 50 -14.91 -22.54 -5.98
N GLY A 51 -15.55 -21.35 -5.92
CA GLY A 51 -16.89 -21.16 -5.35
C GLY A 51 -16.94 -21.06 -3.83
N GLY A 52 -15.78 -21.03 -3.15
CA GLY A 52 -15.71 -20.88 -1.70
C GLY A 52 -16.13 -19.49 -1.22
N LYS A 53 -16.82 -19.42 -0.09
CA LYS A 53 -17.12 -18.15 0.59
C LYS A 53 -15.92 -17.66 1.41
N LEU A 54 -15.71 -16.35 1.41
CA LEU A 54 -14.69 -15.72 2.24
C LEU A 54 -15.18 -15.54 3.67
N THR A 55 -14.30 -15.85 4.62
CA THR A 55 -14.48 -15.52 6.03
C THR A 55 -14.07 -14.08 6.32
N GLU A 56 -14.55 -13.51 7.43
CA GLU A 56 -14.13 -12.17 7.85
C GLU A 56 -12.61 -12.08 8.04
N LYS A 57 -11.99 -13.14 8.59
CA LYS A 57 -10.54 -13.23 8.75
C LYS A 57 -9.82 -13.11 7.40
N GLU A 58 -10.25 -13.86 6.39
CA GLU A 58 -9.65 -13.81 5.04
C GLU A 58 -9.84 -12.44 4.38
N ILE A 59 -10.98 -11.79 4.60
CA ILE A 59 -11.22 -10.41 4.13
C ILE A 59 -10.21 -9.44 4.77
N ARG A 60 -9.98 -9.55 6.08
CA ARG A 60 -9.00 -8.71 6.80
C ARG A 60 -7.57 -9.00 6.35
N GLU A 61 -7.20 -10.27 6.18
CA GLU A 61 -5.89 -10.68 5.66
C GLU A 61 -5.64 -10.10 4.26
N ALA A 62 -6.64 -10.15 3.38
CA ALA A 62 -6.53 -9.60 2.03
C ALA A 62 -6.38 -8.08 2.02
N MET A 63 -7.09 -7.36 2.89
CA MET A 63 -6.97 -5.90 2.96
C MET A 63 -5.66 -5.43 3.60
N ALA A 64 -4.97 -6.27 4.38
CA ALA A 64 -3.67 -5.94 5.00
C ALA A 64 -2.57 -5.58 3.98
N ILE A 65 -2.71 -5.97 2.71
CA ILE A 65 -1.79 -5.57 1.65
C ILE A 65 -1.89 -4.07 1.33
N THR A 66 -3.01 -3.41 1.63
CA THR A 66 -3.17 -1.97 1.41
C THR A 66 -2.36 -1.14 2.41
N CYS A 67 -2.20 0.16 2.17
CA CYS A 67 -1.39 1.05 3.04
C CYS A 67 -1.92 1.12 4.48
N TYR A 68 -3.24 1.09 4.66
CA TYR A 68 -3.91 1.24 5.96
C TYR A 68 -4.73 0.02 6.37
N GLY A 69 -4.54 -1.12 5.70
CA GLY A 69 -5.27 -2.36 6.00
C GLY A 69 -6.77 -2.32 5.67
N ASN A 70 -7.22 -1.35 4.86
CA ASN A 70 -8.59 -1.25 4.37
C ASN A 70 -8.67 -0.40 3.09
N ILE A 71 -9.73 -0.62 2.31
CA ILE A 71 -9.94 0.07 1.02
C ILE A 71 -10.56 1.46 1.14
N ALA A 72 -11.04 1.87 2.33
CA ALA A 72 -11.65 3.18 2.55
C ALA A 72 -10.60 4.30 2.40
N TYR A 73 -9.40 4.10 2.95
CA TYR A 73 -8.26 5.04 2.80
C TYR A 73 -7.45 4.84 1.51
N CYS A 74 -7.80 3.86 0.66
CA CYS A 74 -7.09 3.70 -0.60
C CYS A 74 -7.30 4.93 -1.52
N CYS A 75 -6.29 5.16 -2.35
CA CYS A 75 -6.31 6.17 -3.41
C CYS A 75 -7.36 5.83 -4.49
N GLY A 76 -7.89 6.87 -5.13
CA GLY A 76 -8.77 6.71 -6.29
C GLY A 76 -8.09 6.02 -7.48
N VAL A 77 -8.89 5.58 -8.45
CA VAL A 77 -8.42 4.79 -9.61
C VAL A 77 -7.45 5.52 -10.54
N SER A 78 -7.32 6.85 -10.42
CA SER A 78 -6.34 7.65 -11.18
C SER A 78 -4.88 7.33 -10.78
N LYS A 79 -4.65 6.84 -9.56
CA LYS A 79 -3.33 6.37 -9.12
C LYS A 79 -3.21 4.87 -9.40
N GLN A 80 -2.19 4.45 -10.13
CA GLN A 80 -1.86 3.03 -10.29
C GLN A 80 -1.31 2.48 -8.96
N CYS A 81 -1.93 1.43 -8.44
CA CYS A 81 -1.53 0.83 -7.15
C CYS A 81 -1.82 -0.68 -7.13
N PRO A 82 -0.78 -1.53 -7.24
CA PRO A 82 -0.98 -2.99 -7.29
C PRO A 82 -1.58 -3.54 -5.99
N PHE A 83 -1.32 -2.90 -4.85
CA PHE A 83 -1.86 -3.33 -3.56
C PHE A 83 -3.37 -3.11 -3.44
N ARG A 84 -3.88 -1.97 -3.95
CA ARG A 84 -5.32 -1.72 -4.02
C ARG A 84 -5.96 -2.78 -4.92
N ASP A 85 -5.42 -2.96 -6.12
CA ASP A 85 -6.03 -3.81 -7.14
C ASP A 85 -6.03 -5.29 -6.71
N ALA A 86 -5.00 -5.74 -5.99
CA ALA A 86 -4.97 -7.06 -5.36
C ALA A 86 -6.08 -7.23 -4.31
N ALA A 87 -6.28 -6.25 -3.43
CA ALA A 87 -7.34 -6.30 -2.43
C ALA A 87 -8.74 -6.29 -3.08
N LEU A 88 -8.96 -5.43 -4.07
CA LEU A 88 -10.22 -5.36 -4.82
C LEU A 88 -10.54 -6.67 -5.54
N THR A 89 -9.52 -7.34 -6.10
CA THR A 89 -9.67 -8.67 -6.73
C THR A 89 -10.23 -9.70 -5.75
N VAL A 90 -9.66 -9.78 -4.54
CA VAL A 90 -10.16 -10.68 -3.49
C VAL A 90 -11.59 -10.35 -3.11
N LEU A 91 -11.91 -9.06 -2.95
CA LEU A 91 -13.24 -8.61 -2.59
C LEU A 91 -14.25 -8.79 -3.75
N GLY A 92 -13.79 -8.95 -4.98
CA GLY A 92 -14.65 -9.05 -6.17
C GLY A 92 -15.26 -7.71 -6.55
N ILE A 93 -14.54 -6.63 -6.27
CA ILE A 93 -14.94 -5.26 -6.59
C ILE A 93 -14.18 -4.85 -7.85
N ASP A 94 -14.90 -4.57 -8.94
CA ASP A 94 -14.28 -4.00 -10.14
C ASP A 94 -13.95 -2.50 -9.95
N LEU A 95 -13.12 -1.95 -10.83
CA LEU A 95 -12.65 -0.56 -10.72
C LEU A 95 -13.77 0.48 -10.87
N ASN A 96 -14.82 0.20 -11.64
CA ASN A 96 -15.94 1.13 -11.81
C ASN A 96 -16.82 1.14 -10.55
N THR A 97 -17.08 -0.03 -9.98
CA THR A 97 -17.76 -0.18 -8.68
C THR A 97 -16.96 0.53 -7.59
N TYR A 98 -15.65 0.32 -7.51
CA TYR A 98 -14.78 1.01 -6.56
C TYR A 98 -14.81 2.53 -6.73
N ARG A 99 -14.74 3.04 -7.97
CA ARG A 99 -14.84 4.49 -8.25
C ARG A 99 -16.15 5.06 -7.72
N ARG A 100 -17.27 4.41 -8.02
CA ARG A 100 -18.60 4.85 -7.57
C ARG A 100 -18.72 4.86 -6.05
N MET A 101 -18.25 3.82 -5.37
CA MET A 101 -18.23 3.77 -3.90
C MET A 101 -17.45 4.96 -3.29
N LYS A 102 -16.34 5.35 -3.92
CA LYS A 102 -15.54 6.49 -3.45
C LYS A 102 -16.25 7.82 -3.68
N GLU A 103 -16.98 7.97 -4.79
CA GLU A 103 -17.81 9.15 -5.07
C GLU A 103 -18.98 9.23 -4.10
N GLU A 104 -19.72 8.14 -3.89
CA GLU A 104 -20.82 8.07 -2.91
C GLU A 104 -20.34 8.39 -1.50
N MET A 105 -19.20 7.82 -1.07
CA MET A 105 -18.61 8.14 0.24
C MET A 105 -18.27 9.64 0.38
N MET A 106 -17.77 10.27 -0.68
CA MET A 106 -17.52 11.72 -0.68
C MET A 106 -18.83 12.50 -0.54
N GLN A 107 -19.86 12.15 -1.31
CA GLN A 107 -21.17 12.81 -1.23
C GLN A 107 -21.77 12.71 0.17
N GLU A 108 -21.70 11.53 0.80
CA GLU A 108 -22.19 11.32 2.17
C GLU A 108 -21.38 12.11 3.20
N ILE A 109 -20.07 12.29 3.00
CA ILE A 109 -19.26 13.16 3.85
C ILE A 109 -19.70 14.61 3.69
N LEU A 110 -19.83 15.11 2.46
CA LEU A 110 -20.23 16.50 2.18
C LEU A 110 -21.60 16.85 2.77
N LYS A 111 -22.58 15.95 2.67
CA LYS A 111 -23.88 16.08 3.33
C LYS A 111 -23.75 16.14 4.85
N LYS A 112 -22.96 15.24 5.45
CA LYS A 112 -22.79 15.17 6.92
C LYS A 112 -22.13 16.41 7.51
N ILE A 113 -21.23 17.07 6.75
CA ILE A 113 -20.59 18.31 7.19
C ILE A 113 -21.34 19.57 6.75
N GLY A 114 -22.49 19.42 6.07
CA GLY A 114 -23.38 20.52 5.71
C GLY A 114 -22.88 21.43 4.58
N ILE A 115 -22.03 20.92 3.69
CA ILE A 115 -21.59 21.67 2.49
C ILE A 115 -22.65 21.61 1.38
N ILE A 116 -23.35 20.46 1.26
CA ILE A 116 -24.43 20.22 0.29
C ILE A 116 -25.65 19.61 0.98
#